data_AF-A0A0D0ARA0-F1
#
_entry.id   AF-A0A0D0ARA0-F1
#
_cell.length_a   1.000
_cell.length_b   1.000
_cell.length_c   1.000
_cell.angle_alpha   90.00
_cell.angle_beta   90.00
_cell.angle_gamma   90.00
#
_symmetry.space_group_name_H-M   'P 1'
#
loop_
_entity.id
_entity.type
_entity.pdbx_description
1 polymer ?
#
loop_
_entity_poly.entity_id
_entity_poly.type
_entity_poly.pdbx_seq_one_letter_code
_entity_poly.pdbx_strand_id
1 'polypeptide(L)' 'MSEQPDNTNTRFRIWQQNLNTSMVAQASLLNNTSLSDWDIIIIQEPHINFLHNTSANHQWHVLYPMQHYSHPQQRT' A
#
# COMPACT_ATOMS: atom_id res chain seq x y z
N MET A 1 37.13 -18.87 17.62
CA MET A 1 36.07 -17.95 17.19
C MET A 1 35.02 -18.79 16.50
N SER A 2 33.91 -19.04 17.17
CA SER A 2 32.76 -19.75 16.60
C SER A 2 31.95 -18.74 15.81
N GLU A 3 31.97 -18.81 14.49
CA GLU A 3 31.02 -18.09 13.65
C GLU A 3 29.64 -18.74 13.88
N GLN A 4 28.80 -18.10 14.69
CA GLN A 4 27.38 -18.43 14.67
C GLN A 4 26.83 -17.86 13.36
N PRO A 5 26.15 -18.67 12.52
CA PRO A 5 25.46 -18.12 11.37
C PRO A 5 24.38 -17.19 11.90
N ASP A 6 24.51 -15.89 11.59
CA ASP A 6 23.42 -14.94 11.75
C ASP A 6 22.26 -15.46 10.90
N ASN A 7 21.34 -16.17 11.56
CA ASN A 7 20.12 -16.69 10.97
C ASN A 7 19.15 -15.52 10.80
N THR A 8 19.58 -14.50 10.07
CA THR A 8 18.72 -13.44 9.55
C THR A 8 17.85 -14.11 8.50
N ASN A 9 16.72 -14.63 8.97
CA ASN A 9 15.65 -15.12 8.13
C ASN A 9 15.16 -13.91 7.31
N THR A 10 15.86 -13.63 6.20
CA THR A 10 15.61 -12.55 5.24
C THR A 10 14.40 -12.94 4.41
N ARG A 11 13.27 -13.08 5.10
CA ARG A 11 12.01 -13.44 4.49
C ARG A 11 11.40 -12.18 3.91
N PHE A 12 11.32 -12.14 2.59
CA PHE A 12 10.55 -11.14 1.89
C PHE A 12 9.07 -11.29 2.21
N ARG A 13 8.44 -10.23 2.69
CA ARG A 13 7.06 -10.20 3.19
C ARG A 13 6.20 -9.29 2.33
N ILE A 14 5.18 -9.87 1.72
CA ILE A 14 4.18 -9.15 0.93
C ILE A 14 2.83 -9.25 1.62
N TRP A 15 2.24 -8.11 1.97
CA TRP A 15 0.85 -8.03 2.40
C TRP A 15 -0.03 -7.80 1.17
N GLN A 16 -1.07 -8.62 0.98
CA GLN A 16 -2.10 -8.34 -0.01
C GLN A 16 -3.49 -8.28 0.64
N GLN A 17 -4.27 -7.23 0.35
CA GLN A 17 -5.60 -7.06 0.93
C GLN A 17 -6.57 -6.31 0.01
N ASN A 18 -7.80 -6.84 -0.09
CA ASN A 18 -8.93 -6.12 -0.65
C ASN A 18 -9.57 -5.21 0.41
N LEU A 19 -9.80 -3.94 0.08
CA LEU A 19 -10.38 -2.93 0.98
C LEU A 19 -11.89 -2.72 0.76
N ASN A 20 -12.48 -3.36 -0.25
CA ASN A 20 -13.89 -3.28 -0.62
C ASN A 20 -14.37 -1.82 -0.72
N THR A 21 -13.54 -0.96 -1.32
CA THR A 21 -13.74 0.49 -1.46
C THR A 21 -13.94 1.27 -0.16
N SER A 22 -13.67 0.65 1.00
CA SER A 22 -13.95 1.24 2.31
C SER A 22 -12.88 2.25 2.73
N MET A 23 -13.32 3.52 2.87
CA MET A 23 -12.49 4.59 3.42
C MET A 23 -11.94 4.25 4.81
N VAL A 24 -12.78 3.64 5.66
CA VAL A 24 -12.41 3.27 7.03
C VAL A 24 -11.37 2.14 7.03
N ALA A 25 -11.54 1.14 6.16
CA ALA A 25 -10.56 0.05 6.05
C ALA A 25 -9.20 0.56 5.56
N GLN A 26 -9.20 1.46 4.57
CA GLN A 26 -7.96 2.08 4.07
C GLN A 26 -7.26 2.92 5.14
N ALA A 27 -8.01 3.76 5.87
CA ALA A 27 -7.45 4.56 6.95
C ALA A 27 -6.92 3.67 8.10
N SER A 28 -7.63 2.60 8.44
CA SER A 28 -7.18 1.63 9.45
C SER A 28 -5.89 0.92 9.02
N LEU A 29 -5.77 0.53 7.75
CA LEU A 29 -4.57 -0.10 7.20
C LEU A 29 -3.38 0.87 7.27
N LEU A 30 -3.51 2.08 6.73
CA LEU A 30 -2.41 3.05 6.63
C LEU A 30 -1.89 3.54 8.00
N ASN A 31 -2.73 3.52 9.03
CA ASN A 31 -2.35 3.89 10.40
C ASN A 31 -1.85 2.71 11.24
N ASN A 32 -1.74 1.51 10.66
CA ASN A 32 -1.25 0.34 11.38
C ASN A 32 0.28 0.39 11.51
N THR A 33 0.78 0.39 12.75
CA THR A 33 2.22 0.43 13.04
C THR A 33 2.96 -0.82 12.56
N SER A 34 2.27 -1.96 12.42
CA SER A 34 2.86 -3.20 11.91
C SER A 34 3.11 -3.19 10.41
N LEU A 35 2.73 -2.14 9.68
CA LEU A 35 3.06 -2.03 8.25
C LEU A 35 4.57 -1.98 7.99
N SER A 36 5.38 -1.52 8.93
CA SER A 36 6.85 -1.51 8.82
C SER A 36 7.47 -2.91 8.80
N ASP A 37 6.71 -3.94 9.21
CA ASP A 37 7.17 -5.33 9.22
C ASP A 37 7.04 -6.01 7.85
N TRP A 38 6.53 -5.29 6.84
CA TRP A 38 6.28 -5.77 5.48
C TRP A 38 7.10 -4.97 4.47
N ASP A 39 7.68 -5.68 3.50
CA ASP A 39 8.49 -5.04 2.46
C ASP A 39 7.61 -4.42 1.36
N ILE A 40 6.49 -5.07 1.03
CA ILE A 40 5.52 -4.60 0.04
C ILE A 40 4.09 -4.77 0.58
N ILE A 41 3.25 -3.78 0.36
CA ILE A 41 1.81 -3.83 0.61
C ILE A 41 1.07 -3.58 -0.70
N ILE A 42 0.15 -4.47 -1.05
CA ILE A 42 -0.65 -4.43 -2.27
C ILE A 42 -2.13 -4.40 -1.89
N ILE A 43 -2.84 -3.34 -2.27
CA ILE A 43 -4.26 -3.17 -2.00
C ILE A 43 -5.12 -3.36 -3.26
N GLN A 44 -6.27 -4.01 -3.12
CA GLN A 44 -7.31 -4.08 -4.17
C GLN A 44 -8.55 -3.31 -3.72
N GLU A 45 -9.29 -2.78 -4.70
CA GLU A 45 -10.48 -1.94 -4.49
C GLU A 45 -10.23 -0.85 -3.42
N PRO A 46 -9.21 0.00 -3.60
CA PRO A 46 -8.97 1.10 -2.67
C PRO A 46 -10.17 2.05 -2.65
N HIS A 47 -10.31 2.77 -1.55
CA HIS A 47 -11.23 3.90 -1.52
C HIS A 47 -10.74 5.00 -2.47
N ILE A 48 -11.57 5.34 -3.45
CA ILE A 48 -11.34 6.43 -4.39
C ILE A 48 -12.30 7.57 -4.04
N ASN A 49 -11.76 8.76 -3.78
CA ASN A 49 -12.57 9.94 -3.45
C ASN A 49 -13.27 10.53 -4.69
N PHE A 50 -14.10 11.55 -4.50
CA PHE A 50 -14.84 12.22 -5.57
C PHE A 50 -13.95 12.89 -6.64
N LEU A 51 -12.68 13.15 -6.33
CA LEU A 51 -11.67 13.66 -7.28
C LEU A 51 -10.96 12.52 -8.04
N HIS A 52 -11.44 11.28 -7.90
CA HIS A 52 -10.85 10.08 -8.46
C HIS A 52 -9.41 9.83 -8.00
N ASN A 53 -9.13 10.18 -6.74
CA ASN A 53 -7.84 9.96 -6.10
C ASN A 53 -8.01 8.97 -4.93
N THR A 54 -7.06 8.06 -4.76
CA THR A 54 -6.82 7.36 -3.50
C THR A 54 -6.11 8.29 -2.51
N SER A 55 -6.28 8.01 -1.22
CA SER A 55 -5.70 8.79 -0.12
C SER A 55 -4.56 8.03 0.57
N ALA A 56 -3.52 8.76 0.98
CA ALA A 56 -2.44 8.27 1.82
C ALA A 56 -2.27 9.16 3.06
N ASN A 57 -1.62 8.64 4.12
CA ASN A 57 -1.20 9.47 5.25
C ASN A 57 0.21 10.04 4.98
N HIS A 58 0.76 10.84 5.90
CA HIS A 58 2.08 11.47 5.75
C HIS A 58 3.27 10.51 5.57
N GLN A 59 3.09 9.22 5.89
CA GLN A 59 4.14 8.20 5.75
C GLN A 59 4.18 7.59 4.34
N TRP A 60 3.13 7.80 3.53
CA TRP A 60 2.97 7.16 2.23
C TRP A 60 2.71 8.20 1.13
N HIS A 61 3.31 7.99 -0.03
CA HIS A 61 3.06 8.83 -1.22
C HIS A 61 2.25 8.05 -2.25
N VAL A 62 1.20 8.69 -2.76
CA VAL A 62 0.41 8.12 -3.86
C VAL A 62 1.07 8.49 -5.18
N LEU A 63 1.41 7.47 -5.97
CA LEU A 63 1.91 7.63 -7.33
C LEU A 63 0.87 7.09 -8.31
N TYR A 64 0.57 7.88 -9.33
CA TYR A 64 -0.31 7.48 -10.42
C TYR A 64 0.47 7.34 -11.73
N PRO A 65 0.00 6.50 -12.67
CA PRO A 65 0.53 6.49 -14.03
C PRO A 65 0.46 7.89 -14.67
N MET A 66 1.42 8.23 -15.53
CA MET A 66 1.55 9.58 -16.12
C MET A 66 0.25 10.10 -16.77
N GLN A 67 -0.54 9.21 -17.34
CA GLN A 67 -1.77 9.56 -18.06
C GLN A 67 -2.98 9.74 -17.15
N HIS A 68 -2.85 9.46 -15.85
CA HIS A 68 -3.96 9.50 -14.90
C HIS A 68 -4.67 10.85 -14.98
N TYR A 69 -3.97 11.97 -14.82
CA TYR A 69 -4.60 13.29 -14.80
C TYR A 69 -4.92 13.87 -16.17
N SER A 70 -4.34 13.33 -17.25
CA SER A 70 -4.53 13.87 -18.61
C SER A 70 -5.62 13.16 -19.41
N HIS A 71 -5.94 11.90 -19.10
CA HIS A 71 -6.93 11.09 -19.84
C HIS A 71 -7.97 10.46 -18.90
N PRO A 72 -8.89 11.25 -18.31
CA PRO A 72 -9.84 10.76 -17.31
C PRO A 72 -10.86 9.74 -17.87
N GLN A 73 -11.07 9.70 -19.19
CA GLN A 73 -12.10 8.89 -19.86
C GLN A 73 -11.68 7.44 -20.18
N GLN A 74 -10.40 7.07 -20.03
CA GLN A 74 -9.90 5.72 -20.37
C GLN A 74 -9.77 4.78 -19.14
N ARG A 75 -10.46 5.11 -18.05
CA ARG A 75 -10.35 4.39 -16.77
C ARG A 75 -11.45 3.32 -16.68
N THR A 76 -11.24 2.18 -17.36
CA THR A 76 -12.06 0.95 -17.20
C THR A 76 -11.77 0.25 -15.89
#